data_AF-B4UJT7-F1
#
_entry.id   AF-B4UJT7-F1
#
_cell.length_a   1.000
_cell.length_b   1.000
_cell.length_c   1.000
_cell.angle_alpha   90.00
_cell.angle_beta   90.00
_cell.angle_gamma   90.00
#
_symmetry.space_group_name_H-M   'P 1'
#
loop_
_entity.id
_entity.type
_entity.pdbx_description
1 polymer ?
#
loop_
_entity_poly.entity_id
_entity_poly.type
_entity_poly.pdbx_seq_one_letter_code
_entity_poly.pdbx_strand_id
1 'polypeptide(L)'
;MASADELDRREREILRALVQDYIHTGEPVASQPLLSRHELEWSPATVRSVMADLEALGFLEKPHASSGRIPTERGYRLFVDTMLKVRPPSVADRDRIERLAQAAPDVSSLIEGTADLLHSLSHHAGVVTTPRPQADPVRQLEFVRLRENRVLVVFVSEAGIVTNKLVQLEFAMEPAELERAAAYLNEKLHARADAAELAALRAAILTDMRADQSALHDLLQKALVLAEQSFAGTGVEKVVMEGESSFLDAPEFSDVQKARALLRGFAEKDRILRVLDRVLTAQEVQIFIGAESEFATVPDVSVVAAPYGRGDRVLGTLAVVGPTRMNYARVIPLVDLTARQISRALAALSEGG
;
A
#
# COMPACT_ATOMS: atom_id res chain seq x y z
N MET A 1 -17.15 23.77 -13.85
CA MET A 1 -15.67 23.77 -13.87
C MET A 1 -15.27 22.90 -15.04
N ALA A 2 -14.46 23.43 -15.96
CA ALA A 2 -14.10 22.76 -17.22
C ALA A 2 -13.62 21.31 -17.00
N SER A 3 -14.22 20.34 -17.67
CA SER A 3 -13.73 18.96 -17.66
C SER A 3 -12.47 18.82 -18.52
N ALA A 4 -11.69 17.76 -18.31
CA ALA A 4 -10.53 17.40 -19.14
C ALA A 4 -10.83 17.43 -20.65
N ASP A 5 -12.07 17.11 -21.03
CA ASP A 5 -12.55 17.08 -22.40
C ASP A 5 -12.67 18.46 -23.06
N GLU A 6 -12.61 19.55 -22.29
CA GLU A 6 -12.73 20.90 -22.83
C GLU A 6 -11.40 21.46 -23.34
N LEU A 7 -10.26 20.88 -22.95
CA LEU A 7 -8.97 21.40 -23.39
C LEU A 7 -8.69 21.02 -24.85
N ASP A 8 -8.41 22.04 -25.65
CA ASP A 8 -8.03 21.83 -27.03
C ASP A 8 -6.67 21.10 -27.11
N ARG A 9 -6.31 20.66 -28.32
CA ARG A 9 -5.05 19.95 -28.54
C ARG A 9 -3.83 20.77 -28.08
N ARG A 10 -3.88 22.07 -28.28
CA ARG A 10 -2.77 23.01 -28.06
C ARG A 10 -2.57 23.29 -26.57
N GLU A 11 -3.65 23.47 -25.83
CA GLU A 11 -3.67 23.56 -24.37
C GLU A 11 -3.10 22.28 -23.74
N ARG A 12 -3.53 21.09 -24.22
CA ARG A 12 -2.99 19.80 -23.74
C ARG A 12 -1.50 19.65 -24.03
N GLU A 13 -1.04 20.01 -25.23
CA GLU A 13 0.39 19.94 -25.56
C GLU A 13 1.25 20.88 -24.69
N ILE A 14 0.78 22.10 -24.42
CA ILE A 14 1.49 23.05 -23.54
C ILE A 14 1.47 22.58 -22.09
N LEU A 15 0.33 22.12 -21.58
CA LEU A 15 0.22 21.60 -20.22
C LEU A 15 1.15 20.39 -20.02
N ARG A 16 1.13 19.43 -20.96
CA ARG A 16 2.03 18.26 -20.93
C ARG A 16 3.49 18.68 -20.87
N ALA A 17 3.90 19.57 -21.77
CA ALA A 17 5.28 20.04 -21.86
C ALA A 17 5.71 20.77 -20.58
N LEU A 18 4.83 21.60 -20.02
CA LEU A 18 5.06 22.33 -18.78
C LEU A 18 5.20 21.42 -17.57
N VAL A 19 4.29 20.45 -17.40
CA VAL A 19 4.37 19.49 -16.30
C VAL A 19 5.65 18.66 -16.40
N GLN A 20 6.03 18.23 -17.61
CA GLN A 20 7.28 17.48 -17.83
C GLN A 20 8.52 18.31 -17.46
N ASP A 21 8.58 19.57 -17.89
CA ASP A 21 9.69 20.47 -17.55
C ASP A 21 9.74 20.74 -16.04
N TYR A 22 8.58 20.94 -15.40
CA TYR A 22 8.52 21.22 -13.97
C TYR A 22 8.90 20.00 -13.12
N ILE A 23 8.47 18.78 -13.51
CA ILE A 23 8.92 17.53 -12.87
C ILE A 23 10.45 17.41 -12.91
N HIS A 24 11.07 17.79 -14.03
CA HIS A 24 12.51 17.65 -14.21
C HIS A 24 13.31 18.75 -13.49
N THR A 25 12.83 19.98 -13.49
CA THR A 25 13.60 21.16 -13.03
C THR A 25 13.22 21.63 -11.63
N GLY A 26 11.96 21.47 -11.22
CA GLY A 26 11.41 22.10 -10.01
C GLY A 26 11.31 23.63 -10.09
N GLU A 27 11.57 24.23 -11.25
CA GLU A 27 11.62 25.68 -11.44
C GLU A 27 10.39 26.18 -12.21
N PRO A 28 9.83 27.36 -11.88
CA PRO A 28 8.70 27.93 -12.63
C PRO A 28 9.00 28.06 -14.13
N VAL A 29 8.12 27.52 -14.96
CA VAL A 29 8.38 27.33 -16.39
C VAL A 29 7.94 28.55 -17.19
N ALA A 30 8.85 29.10 -18.00
CA ALA A 30 8.59 30.21 -18.91
C ALA A 30 8.36 29.72 -20.36
N SER A 31 7.82 30.58 -21.23
CA SER A 31 7.47 30.19 -22.60
C SER A 31 8.68 29.84 -23.48
N GLN A 32 9.83 30.51 -23.29
CA GLN A 32 11.02 30.26 -24.11
C GLN A 32 11.62 28.86 -23.90
N PRO A 33 11.88 28.40 -22.65
CA PRO A 33 12.33 27.03 -22.40
C PRO A 33 11.43 25.96 -23.03
N LEU A 34 10.10 26.12 -22.93
CA LEU A 34 9.14 25.18 -23.51
C LEU A 34 9.30 25.01 -25.02
N LEU A 35 9.40 26.12 -25.75
CA LEU A 35 9.58 26.07 -27.20
C LEU A 35 10.87 25.33 -27.59
N SER A 36 11.97 25.62 -26.89
CA SER A 36 13.28 25.04 -27.21
C SER A 36 13.40 23.56 -26.86
N ARG A 37 12.72 23.09 -25.80
CA ARG A 37 12.85 21.71 -25.29
C ARG A 37 11.83 20.73 -25.88
N HIS A 38 10.67 21.23 -26.31
CA HIS A 38 9.57 20.40 -26.79
C HIS A 38 9.24 20.62 -28.28
N GLU A 39 10.12 21.32 -29.01
CA GLU A 39 10.01 21.56 -30.46
C GLU A 39 8.63 22.09 -30.90
N LEU A 40 8.04 22.96 -30.08
CA LEU A 40 6.72 23.52 -30.35
C LEU A 40 6.78 24.55 -31.49
N GLU A 41 5.89 24.42 -32.48
CA GLU A 41 5.86 25.27 -33.70
C GLU A 41 5.20 26.66 -33.49
N TRP A 42 5.02 27.09 -32.24
CA TRP A 42 4.29 28.32 -31.92
C TRP A 42 5.22 29.47 -31.50
N SER A 43 4.71 30.70 -31.60
CA SER A 43 5.46 31.86 -31.12
C SER A 43 5.49 31.92 -29.58
N PRO A 44 6.51 32.56 -28.97
CA PRO A 44 6.55 32.79 -27.52
C PRO A 44 5.33 33.55 -26.98
N ALA A 45 4.74 34.45 -27.78
CA ALA A 45 3.52 35.17 -27.41
C ALA A 45 2.32 34.22 -27.35
N THR A 46 2.21 33.33 -28.34
CA THR A 46 1.11 32.37 -28.40
C THR A 46 1.18 31.36 -27.25
N VAL A 47 2.37 30.89 -26.86
CA VAL A 47 2.54 30.01 -25.68
C VAL A 47 2.19 30.76 -24.38
N ARG A 48 2.56 32.04 -24.25
CA ARG A 48 2.17 32.86 -23.09
C ARG A 48 0.67 33.04 -22.95
N SER A 49 -0.05 33.21 -24.07
CA SER A 49 -1.52 33.28 -24.09
C SER A 49 -2.11 31.99 -23.54
N VAL A 50 -1.73 30.84 -24.08
CA VAL A 50 -2.29 29.55 -23.66
C VAL A 50 -1.95 29.21 -22.21
N MET A 51 -0.75 29.56 -21.74
CA MET A 51 -0.42 29.41 -20.31
C MET A 51 -1.31 30.30 -19.43
N ALA A 52 -1.73 31.48 -19.89
CA ALA A 52 -2.66 32.34 -19.16
C ALA A 52 -4.09 31.76 -19.19
N ASP A 53 -4.49 31.13 -20.30
CA ASP A 53 -5.79 30.45 -20.42
C ASP A 53 -5.85 29.23 -19.47
N LEU A 54 -4.80 28.40 -19.46
CA LEU A 54 -4.65 27.28 -18.52
C LEU A 54 -4.59 27.72 -17.04
N GLU A 55 -4.00 28.89 -16.77
CA GLU A 55 -3.99 29.53 -15.45
C GLU A 55 -5.41 29.96 -15.03
N ALA A 56 -6.15 30.61 -15.94
CA ALA A 56 -7.55 30.99 -15.71
C ALA A 56 -8.47 29.77 -15.50
N LEU A 57 -8.16 28.64 -16.15
CA LEU A 57 -8.86 27.36 -15.97
C LEU A 57 -8.46 26.63 -14.67
N GLY A 58 -7.39 27.07 -13.99
CA GLY A 58 -6.91 26.51 -12.72
C GLY A 58 -6.01 25.28 -12.86
N PHE A 59 -5.45 25.01 -14.04
CA PHE A 59 -4.47 23.94 -14.25
C PHE A 59 -3.03 24.38 -13.98
N LEU A 60 -2.78 25.69 -14.08
CA LEU A 60 -1.49 26.32 -13.81
C LEU A 60 -1.67 27.45 -12.80
N GLU A 61 -0.59 27.82 -12.13
CA GLU A 61 -0.55 29.00 -11.27
C GLU A 61 0.83 29.69 -11.34
N LYS A 62 0.87 30.93 -10.85
CA LYS A 62 2.11 31.68 -10.66
C LYS A 62 2.52 31.61 -9.19
N PRO A 63 3.69 31.04 -8.86
CA PRO A 63 4.18 31.09 -7.48
C PRO A 63 4.49 32.53 -7.04
N HIS A 64 5.00 33.37 -7.96
CA HIS A 64 5.28 34.78 -7.71
C HIS A 64 4.86 35.66 -8.91
N ALA A 65 4.64 36.96 -8.67
CA ALA A 65 4.06 37.88 -9.66
C ALA A 65 4.83 37.96 -11.00
N SER A 66 6.14 37.72 -10.99
CA SER A 66 7.05 37.81 -12.14
C SER A 66 7.64 36.46 -12.59
N SER A 67 7.23 35.34 -12.00
CA SER A 67 7.78 34.01 -12.33
C SER A 67 7.09 33.38 -13.55
N GLY A 68 7.67 32.27 -14.03
CA GLY A 68 6.97 31.32 -14.90
C GLY A 68 5.71 30.74 -14.23
N ARG A 69 5.12 29.73 -14.88
CA ARG A 69 3.97 28.98 -14.34
C ARG A 69 4.43 27.66 -13.75
N ILE A 70 3.71 27.17 -12.75
CA ILE A 70 3.83 25.81 -12.21
C ILE A 70 2.48 25.09 -12.35
N PRO A 71 2.46 23.75 -12.45
CA PRO A 71 1.22 22.99 -12.44
C PRO A 71 0.57 23.02 -11.06
N THR A 72 -0.75 23.17 -11.04
CA THR A 72 -1.56 22.90 -9.84
C THR A 72 -1.76 21.40 -9.68
N GLU A 73 -2.30 20.95 -8.54
CA GLU A 73 -2.71 19.55 -8.34
C GLU A 73 -3.65 19.07 -9.46
N ARG A 74 -4.59 19.92 -9.88
CA ARG A 74 -5.49 19.63 -11.00
C ARG A 74 -4.76 19.53 -12.33
N GLY A 75 -3.72 20.32 -12.54
CA GLY A 75 -2.81 20.21 -13.69
C GLY A 75 -2.08 18.86 -13.70
N TYR A 76 -1.55 18.43 -12.56
CA TYR A 76 -0.93 17.11 -12.40
C TYR A 76 -1.91 15.96 -12.62
N ARG A 77 -3.10 16.03 -12.02
CA ARG A 77 -4.16 15.03 -12.17
C ARG A 77 -4.52 14.82 -13.64
N LEU A 78 -4.82 15.90 -14.35
CA LEU A 78 -5.11 15.82 -15.78
C LEU A 78 -3.94 15.26 -16.59
N PHE A 79 -2.71 15.65 -16.27
CA PHE A 79 -1.52 15.12 -16.91
C PHE A 79 -1.38 13.61 -16.73
N VAL A 80 -1.51 13.12 -15.50
CA VAL A 80 -1.45 11.69 -15.17
C VAL A 80 -2.55 10.91 -15.86
N ASP A 81 -3.78 11.41 -15.84
CA ASP A 81 -4.95 10.68 -16.34
C ASP A 81 -4.98 10.60 -17.88
N THR A 82 -4.51 11.62 -18.60
CA THR A 82 -4.77 11.75 -20.04
C THR A 82 -3.54 11.92 -20.93
N MET A 83 -2.40 12.37 -20.37
CA MET A 83 -1.23 12.78 -21.18
C MET A 83 0.03 11.98 -20.88
N LEU A 84 0.07 11.29 -19.73
CA LEU A 84 1.23 10.54 -19.28
C LEU A 84 1.46 9.31 -20.14
N LYS A 85 2.65 9.22 -20.74
CA LYS A 85 3.12 8.01 -21.41
C LYS A 85 4.09 7.29 -20.49
N VAL A 86 3.64 6.17 -19.92
CA VAL A 86 4.48 5.30 -19.10
C VAL A 86 5.39 4.45 -19.99
N ARG A 87 6.60 4.18 -19.53
CA ARG A 87 7.51 3.20 -20.13
C ARG A 87 7.69 2.06 -19.15
N PRO A 88 7.85 0.81 -19.62
CA PRO A 88 8.16 -0.28 -18.71
C PRO A 88 9.46 0.01 -17.96
N PRO A 89 9.64 -0.51 -16.72
CA PRO A 89 10.88 -0.30 -15.96
C PRO A 89 12.11 -0.76 -16.75
N SER A 90 13.29 -0.26 -16.42
CA SER A 90 14.51 -0.69 -17.11
C SER A 90 14.78 -2.19 -16.88
N VAL A 91 15.56 -2.84 -17.74
CA VAL A 91 15.94 -4.25 -17.54
C VAL A 91 16.59 -4.43 -16.16
N ALA A 92 17.50 -3.53 -15.78
CA ALA A 92 18.16 -3.56 -14.47
C ALA A 92 17.17 -3.44 -13.29
N ASP A 93 16.15 -2.57 -13.40
CA ASP A 93 15.13 -2.44 -12.35
C ASP A 93 14.28 -3.72 -12.26
N ARG A 94 13.90 -4.30 -13.40
CA ARG A 94 13.19 -5.59 -13.46
C ARG A 94 13.98 -6.70 -12.79
N ASP A 95 15.26 -6.83 -13.14
CA ASP A 95 16.15 -7.86 -12.59
C ASP A 95 16.32 -7.70 -11.07
N ARG A 96 16.28 -6.47 -10.55
CA ARG A 96 16.32 -6.23 -9.09
C ARG A 96 15.02 -6.67 -8.42
N ILE A 97 13.86 -6.35 -9.00
CA ILE A 97 12.55 -6.77 -8.49
C ILE A 97 12.43 -8.29 -8.50
N GLU A 98 12.79 -8.93 -9.61
CA GLU A 98 12.70 -10.39 -9.75
C GLU A 98 13.65 -11.11 -8.78
N ARG A 99 14.85 -10.58 -8.56
CA ARG A 99 15.78 -11.14 -7.56
C ARG A 99 15.21 -11.07 -6.14
N LEU A 100 14.61 -9.96 -5.74
CA LEU A 100 13.95 -9.86 -4.43
C LEU A 100 12.84 -10.91 -4.30
N ALA A 101 11.98 -11.00 -5.32
CA ALA A 101 10.86 -11.94 -5.34
C ALA A 101 11.31 -13.42 -5.25
N GLN A 102 12.49 -13.76 -5.77
CA GLN A 102 13.03 -15.13 -5.74
C GLN A 102 13.87 -15.44 -4.50
N ALA A 103 14.51 -14.43 -3.90
CA ALA A 103 15.49 -14.62 -2.83
C ALA A 103 14.90 -14.48 -1.41
N ALA A 104 13.71 -13.91 -1.27
CA ALA A 104 13.09 -13.72 0.03
C ALA A 104 12.78 -15.08 0.69
N PRO A 105 13.29 -15.36 1.91
CA PRO A 105 13.08 -16.64 2.59
C PRO A 105 11.69 -16.76 3.22
N ASP A 106 11.07 -15.63 3.56
CA ASP A 106 9.77 -15.55 4.22
C ASP A 106 9.05 -14.25 3.86
N VAL A 107 7.78 -14.15 4.27
CA VAL A 107 6.92 -12.99 3.98
C VAL A 107 7.46 -11.72 4.64
N SER A 108 8.03 -11.79 5.85
CA SER A 108 8.55 -10.59 6.54
C SER A 108 9.69 -9.95 5.75
N SER A 109 10.64 -10.80 5.34
CA SER A 109 11.80 -10.41 4.53
C SER A 109 11.38 -9.88 3.16
N LEU A 110 10.33 -10.46 2.57
CA LEU A 110 9.77 -9.99 1.30
C LEU A 110 9.19 -8.57 1.45
N ILE A 111 8.43 -8.31 2.51
CA ILE A 111 7.81 -6.99 2.77
C ILE A 111 8.87 -5.92 3.06
N GLU A 112 9.81 -6.22 3.96
CA GLU A 112 10.92 -5.30 4.30
C GLU A 112 11.79 -5.01 3.08
N GLY A 113 12.22 -6.04 2.36
CA GLY A 113 13.00 -5.88 1.14
C GLY A 113 12.25 -5.14 0.03
N THR A 114 10.92 -5.20 0.01
CA THR A 114 10.10 -4.45 -0.97
C THR A 114 10.10 -2.96 -0.66
N ALA A 115 9.96 -2.57 0.61
CA ALA A 115 10.03 -1.16 1.01
C ALA A 115 11.38 -0.55 0.65
N ASP A 116 12.48 -1.24 0.99
CA ASP A 116 13.84 -0.83 0.63
C ASP A 116 14.05 -0.77 -0.89
N LEU A 117 13.59 -1.79 -1.63
CA LEU A 117 13.72 -1.82 -3.07
C LEU A 117 13.00 -0.64 -3.73
N LEU A 118 11.75 -0.38 -3.34
CA LEU A 118 10.96 0.74 -3.84
C LEU A 118 11.67 2.06 -3.53
N HIS A 119 12.22 2.21 -2.32
CA HIS A 119 13.02 3.39 -1.98
C HIS A 119 14.24 3.52 -2.88
N SER A 120 15.06 2.47 -2.99
CA SER A 120 16.32 2.53 -3.75
C SER A 120 16.10 2.77 -5.24
N LEU A 121 14.98 2.26 -5.79
CA LEU A 121 14.64 2.43 -7.19
C LEU A 121 13.98 3.78 -7.42
N SER A 122 13.02 4.20 -6.61
CA SER A 122 12.29 5.46 -6.83
C SER A 122 13.02 6.71 -6.33
N HIS A 123 13.94 6.58 -5.38
CA HIS A 123 14.51 7.67 -4.56
C HIS A 123 13.46 8.43 -3.74
N HIS A 124 12.36 7.76 -3.40
CA HIS A 124 11.26 8.27 -2.59
C HIS A 124 10.96 7.28 -1.45
N ALA A 125 10.02 7.58 -0.56
CA ALA A 125 9.69 6.65 0.51
C ALA A 125 8.95 5.43 -0.07
N GLY A 126 9.52 4.23 0.12
CA GLY A 126 8.88 2.96 -0.18
C GLY A 126 8.03 2.52 1.00
N VAL A 127 6.77 2.21 0.77
CA VAL A 127 5.80 1.86 1.82
C VAL A 127 5.15 0.54 1.46
N VAL A 128 5.06 -0.37 2.41
CA VAL A 128 4.40 -1.67 2.20
C VAL A 128 3.63 -2.02 3.46
N THR A 129 2.36 -2.39 3.31
CA THR A 129 1.60 -2.95 4.42
C THR A 129 1.89 -4.44 4.55
N THR A 130 1.91 -4.98 5.77
CA THR A 130 1.93 -6.43 5.97
C THR A 130 0.57 -7.02 5.58
N PRO A 131 0.50 -8.27 5.14
CA PRO A 131 -0.77 -8.88 4.80
C PRO A 131 -1.78 -8.80 5.95
N ARG A 132 -3.02 -8.45 5.62
CA ARG A 132 -4.10 -8.35 6.60
C ARG A 132 -4.42 -9.72 7.18
N PRO A 133 -4.40 -9.89 8.51
CA PRO A 133 -4.72 -11.16 9.15
C PRO A 133 -6.13 -11.68 8.84
N GLN A 134 -7.03 -10.80 8.41
CA GLN A 134 -8.42 -11.13 8.04
C GLN A 134 -8.58 -11.46 6.55
N ALA A 135 -7.63 -11.03 5.71
CA ALA A 135 -7.68 -11.27 4.26
C ALA A 135 -7.08 -12.63 3.86
N ASP A 136 -6.31 -13.24 4.77
CA ASP A 136 -5.66 -14.53 4.55
C ASP A 136 -6.20 -15.58 5.52
N PRO A 137 -6.94 -16.60 5.04
CA PRO A 137 -7.49 -17.62 5.90
C PRO A 137 -6.42 -18.36 6.70
N VAL A 138 -6.80 -18.78 7.91
CA VAL A 138 -5.93 -19.59 8.76
C VAL A 138 -5.90 -21.02 8.20
N ARG A 139 -4.71 -21.45 7.77
CA ARG A 139 -4.43 -22.83 7.36
C ARG A 139 -4.26 -23.74 8.57
N GLN A 140 -3.58 -23.26 9.61
CA GLN A 140 -3.27 -24.04 10.81
C GLN A 140 -3.20 -23.15 12.04
N LEU A 141 -3.63 -23.68 13.18
CA LEU A 141 -3.39 -23.10 14.49
C LEU A 141 -2.64 -24.08 15.40
N GLU A 142 -1.83 -23.52 16.28
CA GLU A 142 -1.14 -24.26 17.34
C GLU A 142 -1.25 -23.51 18.66
N PHE A 143 -1.20 -24.27 19.75
CA PHE A 143 -1.23 -23.75 21.11
C PHE A 143 0.04 -24.15 21.85
N VAL A 144 0.78 -23.15 22.31
CA VAL A 144 1.97 -23.34 23.15
C VAL A 144 1.62 -22.91 24.58
N ARG A 145 1.62 -23.87 25.51
CA ARG A 145 1.41 -23.59 26.94
C ARG A 145 2.62 -22.85 27.50
N LEU A 146 2.41 -21.62 27.96
CA LEU A 146 3.44 -20.84 28.66
C LEU A 146 3.34 -21.00 30.18
N ARG A 147 2.11 -21.08 30.70
CA ARG A 147 1.75 -21.40 32.10
C ARG A 147 0.39 -22.10 32.12
N GLU A 148 -0.06 -22.55 33.30
CA GLU A 148 -1.36 -23.22 33.48
C GLU A 148 -2.52 -22.53 32.75
N ASN A 149 -2.61 -21.20 32.85
CA ASN A 149 -3.71 -20.41 32.26
C ASN A 149 -3.23 -19.44 31.16
N ARG A 150 -1.98 -19.58 30.68
CA ARG A 150 -1.43 -18.72 29.62
C ARG A 150 -1.01 -19.53 28.42
N VAL A 151 -1.63 -19.24 27.28
CA VAL A 151 -1.42 -19.94 26.03
C VAL A 151 -0.97 -18.95 24.96
N LEU A 152 0.12 -19.25 24.28
CA LEU A 152 0.47 -18.57 23.04
C LEU A 152 -0.21 -19.31 21.91
N VAL A 153 -1.08 -18.60 21.19
CA VAL A 153 -1.74 -19.09 19.98
C VAL A 153 -0.87 -18.70 18.80
N VAL A 154 -0.52 -19.67 17.96
CA VAL A 154 0.21 -19.44 16.71
C VAL A 154 -0.75 -19.73 15.57
N PHE A 155 -0.94 -18.76 14.68
CA PHE A 155 -1.73 -18.92 13.46
C PHE A 155 -0.77 -18.95 12.28
N VAL A 156 -0.95 -19.93 11.42
CA VAL A 156 -0.31 -20.01 10.11
C VAL A 156 -1.40 -19.83 9.08
N SER A 157 -1.28 -18.78 8.28
CA SER A 157 -2.23 -18.52 7.20
C SER A 157 -1.94 -19.35 5.96
N GLU A 158 -2.84 -19.33 4.97
CA GLU A 158 -2.58 -19.99 3.70
C GLU A 158 -1.40 -19.39 2.95
N ALA A 159 -1.09 -18.10 3.10
CA ALA A 159 0.14 -17.50 2.55
C ALA A 159 1.41 -17.81 3.38
N GLY A 160 1.33 -18.67 4.40
CA GLY A 160 2.47 -19.04 5.25
C GLY A 160 2.82 -17.99 6.30
N ILE A 161 1.92 -17.04 6.55
CA ILE A 161 2.17 -15.94 7.50
C ILE A 161 1.93 -16.47 8.90
N VAL A 162 2.98 -16.38 9.72
CA VAL A 162 2.92 -16.76 11.12
C VAL A 162 2.59 -15.54 11.96
N THR A 163 1.41 -15.53 12.57
CA THR A 163 1.04 -14.54 13.59
C THR A 163 0.86 -15.25 14.93
N ASN A 164 1.04 -14.52 16.03
CA ASN A 164 0.81 -15.10 17.34
C ASN A 164 0.05 -14.14 18.26
N LYS A 165 -0.66 -14.73 19.21
CA LYS A 165 -1.46 -14.01 20.19
C LYS A 165 -1.36 -14.68 21.55
N LEU A 166 -1.12 -13.88 22.60
CA LEU A 166 -1.19 -14.37 23.96
C LEU A 166 -2.65 -14.37 24.45
N VAL A 167 -3.09 -15.53 24.94
CA VAL A 167 -4.42 -15.75 25.50
C VAL A 167 -4.31 -16.08 26.99
N GLN A 168 -5.15 -15.42 27.79
CA GLN A 168 -5.24 -15.61 29.23
C GLN A 168 -6.58 -16.27 29.55
N LEU A 169 -6.54 -17.55 29.90
CA LEU A 169 -7.73 -18.34 30.21
C LEU A 169 -8.13 -18.16 31.68
N GLU A 170 -9.41 -18.35 31.97
CA GLU A 170 -9.96 -18.37 33.34
C GLU A 170 -9.76 -19.74 34.03
N PHE A 171 -9.35 -20.74 33.26
CA PHE A 171 -9.10 -22.11 33.69
C PHE A 171 -7.73 -22.59 33.22
N ALA A 172 -7.22 -23.63 33.88
CA ALA A 172 -6.00 -24.30 33.46
C ALA A 172 -6.30 -25.29 32.32
N MET A 173 -5.36 -25.43 31.39
CA MET A 173 -5.40 -26.46 30.37
C MET A 173 -4.10 -27.28 30.38
N GLU A 174 -4.24 -28.60 30.44
CA GLU A 174 -3.11 -29.53 30.30
C GLU A 174 -2.59 -29.56 28.85
N PRO A 175 -1.29 -29.85 28.63
CA PRO A 175 -0.72 -29.89 27.28
C PRO A 175 -1.53 -30.79 26.33
N ALA A 176 -1.96 -31.96 26.81
CA ALA A 176 -2.78 -32.89 26.05
C ALA A 176 -4.19 -32.34 25.71
N GLU A 177 -4.75 -31.47 26.55
CA GLU A 177 -6.02 -30.80 26.23
C GLU A 177 -5.84 -29.76 25.14
N LEU A 178 -4.73 -29.01 25.16
CA LEU A 178 -4.39 -28.04 24.13
C LEU A 178 -4.13 -28.71 22.78
N GLU A 179 -3.39 -29.82 22.76
CA GLU A 179 -3.15 -30.60 21.53
C GLU A 179 -4.48 -31.09 20.92
N ARG A 180 -5.39 -31.62 21.74
CA ARG A 180 -6.70 -32.07 21.27
C ARG A 180 -7.58 -30.91 20.81
N ALA A 181 -7.55 -29.77 21.50
CA ALA A 181 -8.27 -28.57 21.09
C ALA A 181 -7.73 -28.02 19.76
N ALA A 182 -6.41 -27.98 19.57
CA ALA A 182 -5.78 -27.58 18.31
C ALA A 182 -6.18 -28.51 17.17
N ALA A 183 -6.10 -29.83 17.38
CA ALA A 183 -6.49 -30.83 16.38
C ALA A 183 -7.95 -30.65 15.95
N TYR A 184 -8.86 -30.47 16.92
CA TYR A 184 -10.27 -30.25 16.67
C TYR A 184 -10.54 -28.94 15.90
N LEU A 185 -9.91 -27.83 16.32
CA LEU A 185 -10.10 -26.54 15.65
C LEU A 185 -9.51 -26.54 14.23
N ASN A 186 -8.36 -27.17 14.02
CA ASN A 186 -7.78 -27.36 12.68
C ASN A 186 -8.69 -28.19 11.78
N GLU A 187 -9.29 -29.27 12.28
CA GLU A 187 -10.30 -30.05 11.53
C GLU A 187 -11.46 -29.17 11.07
N LYS A 188 -11.97 -28.29 11.95
CA LYS A 188 -13.08 -27.37 11.61
C LYS A 188 -12.67 -26.28 10.64
N LEU A 189 -11.45 -25.76 10.72
CA LEU A 189 -10.92 -24.81 9.73
C LEU A 189 -10.81 -25.46 8.35
N HIS A 190 -10.25 -26.66 8.25
CA HIS A 190 -10.10 -27.37 6.97
C HIS A 190 -11.43 -27.84 6.36
N ALA A 191 -12.43 -28.14 7.18
CA ALA A 191 -13.77 -28.53 6.70
C ALA A 191 -14.56 -27.36 6.07
N ARG A 192 -14.02 -26.14 6.04
CA ARG A 192 -14.69 -24.92 5.57
C ARG A 192 -13.75 -24.16 4.62
N ALA A 193 -14.06 -24.14 3.32
CA ALA A 193 -13.26 -23.42 2.32
C ALA A 193 -13.30 -21.87 2.48
N ASP A 194 -14.29 -21.35 3.21
CA ASP A 194 -14.62 -19.92 3.24
C ASP A 194 -14.34 -19.28 4.62
N ALA A 195 -13.43 -19.87 5.42
CA ALA A 195 -13.27 -19.70 6.87
C ALA A 195 -12.73 -18.33 7.37
N ALA A 196 -13.35 -17.21 6.99
CA ALA A 196 -13.11 -15.92 7.67
C ALA A 196 -14.06 -15.65 8.84
N GLU A 197 -15.23 -16.30 8.92
CA GLU A 197 -16.22 -15.97 9.95
C GLU A 197 -16.12 -16.83 11.21
N LEU A 198 -15.55 -16.25 12.27
CA LEU A 198 -15.60 -16.79 13.65
C LEU A 198 -17.02 -17.24 14.06
N ALA A 199 -18.06 -16.57 13.54
CA ALA A 199 -19.45 -16.94 13.78
C ALA A 199 -19.79 -18.36 13.28
N ALA A 200 -19.28 -18.74 12.10
CA ALA A 200 -19.50 -20.06 11.53
C ALA A 200 -18.73 -21.14 12.31
N LEU A 201 -17.50 -20.85 12.74
CA LEU A 201 -16.71 -21.73 13.62
C LEU A 201 -17.46 -21.95 14.94
N ARG A 202 -17.91 -20.88 15.60
CA ARG A 202 -18.71 -20.95 16.83
C ARG A 202 -19.96 -21.81 16.65
N ALA A 203 -20.71 -21.61 15.57
CA ALA A 203 -21.92 -22.39 15.30
C ALA A 203 -21.63 -23.89 15.13
N ALA A 204 -20.52 -24.25 14.47
CA ALA A 204 -20.09 -25.64 14.33
C ALA A 204 -19.75 -26.27 15.68
N ILE A 205 -18.97 -25.58 16.52
CA ILE A 205 -18.58 -26.07 17.84
C ILE A 205 -19.81 -26.29 18.74
N LEU A 206 -20.73 -25.33 18.75
CA LEU A 206 -21.99 -25.45 19.51
C LEU A 206 -22.89 -26.60 19.01
N THR A 207 -22.79 -26.95 17.73
CA THR A 207 -23.54 -28.09 17.16
C THR A 207 -22.95 -29.41 17.65
N ASP A 208 -21.63 -29.56 17.60
CA ASP A 208 -20.93 -30.74 18.13
C ASP A 208 -21.16 -30.92 19.63
N MET A 209 -21.11 -29.82 20.39
CA MET A 209 -21.40 -29.82 21.83
C MET A 209 -22.82 -30.28 22.17
N ARG A 210 -23.80 -30.05 21.29
CA ARG A 210 -25.18 -30.52 21.49
C ARG A 210 -25.33 -31.99 21.15
N ALA A 211 -24.52 -32.50 20.24
CA ALA A 211 -24.49 -33.91 19.87
C ALA A 211 -23.78 -34.78 20.91
N ASP A 212 -22.86 -34.22 21.69
CA ASP A 212 -22.04 -34.95 22.66
C ASP A 212 -22.24 -34.47 24.12
N GLN A 213 -22.70 -35.37 24.99
CA GLN A 213 -22.90 -35.14 26.43
C GLN A 213 -21.78 -35.74 27.31
N SER A 214 -20.67 -36.20 26.72
CA SER A 214 -19.57 -36.88 27.42
C SER A 214 -18.46 -35.94 27.89
N ALA A 215 -17.32 -36.49 28.35
CA ALA A 215 -16.09 -35.72 28.62
C ALA A 215 -15.60 -34.92 27.39
N LEU A 216 -16.03 -35.26 26.17
CA LEU A 216 -15.77 -34.44 24.99
C LEU A 216 -16.43 -33.05 25.11
N HIS A 217 -17.57 -32.95 25.82
CA HIS A 217 -18.27 -31.69 26.04
C HIS A 217 -17.40 -30.65 26.77
N ASP A 218 -16.68 -31.05 27.83
CA ASP A 218 -15.79 -30.14 28.58
C ASP A 218 -14.65 -29.63 27.69
N LEU A 219 -14.02 -30.53 26.93
CA LEU A 219 -12.98 -30.15 25.98
C LEU A 219 -13.51 -29.18 24.91
N LEU A 220 -14.71 -29.42 24.37
CA LEU A 220 -15.32 -28.56 23.36
C LEU A 220 -15.68 -27.18 23.93
N GLN A 221 -16.12 -27.09 25.19
CA GLN A 221 -16.32 -25.80 25.85
C GLN A 221 -15.01 -25.03 25.99
N LYS A 222 -13.95 -25.68 26.47
CA LYS A 222 -12.62 -25.06 26.56
C LYS A 222 -12.10 -24.63 25.20
N ALA A 223 -12.27 -25.47 24.17
CA ALA A 223 -11.89 -25.17 22.80
C ALA A 223 -12.68 -23.99 22.22
N LEU A 224 -13.98 -23.87 22.54
CA LEU A 224 -14.81 -22.73 22.13
C LEU A 224 -14.29 -21.42 22.74
N VAL A 225 -14.07 -21.39 24.07
CA VAL A 225 -13.54 -20.19 24.75
C VAL A 225 -12.16 -19.84 24.19
N LEU A 226 -11.31 -20.84 23.99
CA LEU A 226 -9.99 -20.65 23.41
C LEU A 226 -10.07 -20.11 21.98
N ALA A 227 -10.96 -20.64 21.14
CA ALA A 227 -11.20 -20.13 19.79
C ALA A 227 -11.71 -18.68 19.81
N GLU A 228 -12.71 -18.36 20.63
CA GLU A 228 -13.25 -17.00 20.74
C GLU A 228 -12.16 -16.00 21.15
N GLN A 229 -11.34 -16.34 22.14
CA GLN A 229 -10.23 -15.48 22.55
C GLN A 229 -9.09 -15.44 21.52
N SER A 230 -8.85 -16.52 20.79
CA SER A 230 -7.84 -16.61 19.74
C SER A 230 -8.18 -15.69 18.57
N PHE A 231 -9.43 -15.77 18.07
CA PHE A 231 -9.89 -15.02 16.89
C PHE A 231 -10.42 -13.62 17.20
N ALA A 232 -10.65 -13.25 18.47
CA ALA A 232 -11.02 -11.89 18.82
C ALA A 232 -9.87 -10.91 18.52
N GLY A 233 -10.11 -9.83 17.75
CA GLY A 233 -9.11 -8.79 17.52
C GLY A 233 -7.82 -9.29 16.85
N THR A 234 -7.96 -10.10 15.79
CA THR A 234 -6.85 -10.52 14.92
C THR A 234 -5.99 -9.33 14.51
N GLY A 235 -4.68 -9.57 14.41
CA GLY A 235 -3.63 -8.55 14.48
C GLY A 235 -3.80 -7.30 13.60
N VAL A 236 -3.09 -6.25 13.99
CA VAL A 236 -3.11 -4.96 13.29
C VAL A 236 -2.24 -5.05 12.04
N GLU A 237 -2.79 -4.66 10.88
CA GLU A 237 -2.01 -4.40 9.67
C GLU A 237 -0.90 -3.39 9.99
N LYS A 238 0.36 -3.76 9.74
CA LYS A 238 1.50 -2.89 10.01
C LYS A 238 1.96 -2.23 8.71
N VAL A 239 2.43 -1.00 8.84
CA VAL A 239 3.14 -0.29 7.78
C VAL A 239 4.64 -0.42 8.00
N VAL A 240 5.31 -0.98 6.99
CA VAL A 240 6.77 -0.95 6.82
C VAL A 240 7.09 0.16 5.84
N MET A 241 8.04 1.02 6.20
CA MET A 241 8.41 2.17 5.40
C MET A 241 9.92 2.35 5.41
N GLU A 242 10.47 2.63 4.23
CA GLU A 242 11.88 2.92 4.03
C GLU A 242 12.05 4.20 3.22
N GLY A 243 13.05 5.01 3.58
CA GLY A 243 13.40 6.21 2.82
C GLY A 243 12.61 7.49 3.15
N GLU A 244 11.97 7.59 4.32
CA GLU A 244 11.25 8.81 4.76
C GLU A 244 12.11 10.08 4.65
N SER A 245 13.40 9.96 4.93
CA SER A 245 14.37 11.05 4.86
C SER A 245 14.63 11.58 3.45
N SER A 246 14.29 10.83 2.38
CA SER A 246 14.51 11.27 0.99
C SER A 246 13.72 12.53 0.64
N PHE A 247 12.65 12.81 1.39
CA PHE A 247 11.90 14.06 1.25
C PHE A 247 12.73 15.29 1.63
N LEU A 248 13.71 15.15 2.53
CA LEU A 248 14.55 16.26 2.96
C LEU A 248 15.54 16.71 1.89
N ASP A 249 15.78 15.88 0.87
CA ASP A 249 16.60 16.22 -0.30
C ASP A 249 15.83 17.08 -1.32
N ALA A 250 14.50 17.16 -1.20
CA ALA A 250 13.64 17.92 -2.11
C ALA A 250 13.53 19.40 -1.66
N PRO A 251 13.73 20.39 -2.56
CA PRO A 251 13.68 21.82 -2.22
C PRO A 251 12.37 22.26 -1.54
N GLU A 252 11.25 21.59 -1.83
CA GLU A 252 9.93 21.83 -1.25
C GLU A 252 9.91 21.68 0.29
N PHE A 253 10.81 20.87 0.83
CA PHE A 253 10.91 20.57 2.27
C PHE A 253 12.14 21.20 2.92
N SER A 254 12.73 22.20 2.27
CA SER A 254 13.77 23.05 2.88
C SER A 254 13.24 23.91 4.04
N ASP A 255 11.92 24.18 4.05
CA ASP A 255 11.24 24.79 5.19
C ASP A 255 11.09 23.78 6.34
N VAL A 256 11.72 24.07 7.48
CA VAL A 256 11.68 23.26 8.69
C VAL A 256 10.26 22.99 9.18
N GLN A 257 9.31 23.90 9.01
CA GLN A 257 7.91 23.68 9.40
C GLN A 257 7.23 22.66 8.50
N LYS A 258 7.44 22.75 7.17
CA LYS A 258 6.94 21.75 6.21
C LYS A 258 7.55 20.38 6.47
N ALA A 259 8.87 20.32 6.65
CA ALA A 259 9.58 19.07 6.98
C ALA A 259 9.04 18.44 8.28
N ARG A 260 8.80 19.25 9.32
CA ARG A 260 8.23 18.75 10.59
C ARG A 260 6.80 18.24 10.41
N ALA A 261 5.96 18.93 9.64
CA ALA A 261 4.60 18.50 9.38
C ALA A 261 4.56 17.19 8.58
N LEU A 262 5.48 17.04 7.62
CA LEU A 262 5.68 15.81 6.87
C LEU A 262 6.12 14.64 7.77
N LEU A 263 7.15 14.83 8.60
CA LEU A 263 7.64 13.80 9.54
C LEU A 263 6.58 13.39 10.56
N ARG A 264 5.71 14.33 10.98
CA ARG A 264 4.54 14.00 11.81
C ARG A 264 3.53 13.14 11.04
N GLY A 265 3.31 13.43 9.76
CA GLY A 265 2.48 12.60 8.89
C GLY A 265 2.99 11.16 8.81
N PHE A 266 4.31 10.97 8.63
CA PHE A 266 4.93 9.64 8.64
C PHE A 266 4.78 8.89 9.98
N ALA A 267 4.87 9.62 11.09
CA ALA A 267 4.66 9.04 12.42
C ALA A 267 3.21 8.58 12.67
N GLU A 268 2.23 9.18 11.98
CA GLU A 268 0.81 8.84 12.07
C GLU A 268 0.44 7.66 11.15
N LYS A 269 0.89 6.45 11.49
CA LYS A 269 0.68 5.22 10.69
C LYS A 269 -0.79 4.95 10.31
N ASP A 270 -1.75 5.32 11.16
CA ASP A 270 -3.18 5.18 10.88
C ASP A 270 -3.65 6.05 9.71
N ARG A 271 -3.00 7.20 9.45
CA ARG A 271 -3.29 7.99 8.23
C ARG A 271 -2.81 7.27 6.99
N ILE A 272 -1.58 6.78 7.02
CA ILE A 272 -0.98 6.06 5.89
C ILE A 272 -1.87 4.87 5.54
N LEU A 273 -2.28 4.08 6.53
CA LEU A 273 -3.20 2.96 6.33
C LEU A 273 -4.51 3.39 5.66
N ARG A 274 -5.16 4.46 6.14
CA ARG A 274 -6.41 4.95 5.51
C ARG A 274 -6.27 5.30 4.03
N VAL A 275 -5.11 5.83 3.62
CA VAL A 275 -4.83 6.12 2.20
C VAL A 275 -4.65 4.84 1.41
N LEU A 276 -3.88 3.90 1.96
CA LEU A 276 -3.61 2.61 1.33
C LEU A 276 -4.85 1.70 1.29
N ASP A 277 -5.79 1.86 2.22
CA ASP A 277 -7.06 1.12 2.27
C ASP A 277 -7.96 1.45 1.07
N ARG A 278 -7.90 2.68 0.55
CA ARG A 278 -8.65 3.09 -0.65
C ARG A 278 -8.19 2.32 -1.90
N VAL A 279 -6.94 1.87 -1.91
CA VAL A 279 -6.33 1.09 -3.01
C VAL A 279 -6.91 -0.32 -3.06
N LEU A 280 -7.18 -0.90 -1.88
CA LEU A 280 -7.70 -2.26 -1.76
C LEU A 280 -9.10 -2.38 -2.34
N THR A 281 -9.92 -1.32 -2.24
CA THR A 281 -11.25 -1.27 -2.85
C THR A 281 -11.19 -1.19 -4.37
N ALA A 282 -10.19 -0.51 -4.93
CA ALA A 282 -10.05 -0.32 -6.38
C ALA A 282 -9.45 -1.54 -7.10
N GLN A 283 -8.66 -2.37 -6.40
CA GLN A 283 -7.95 -3.54 -6.95
C GLN A 283 -7.02 -3.23 -8.14
N GLU A 284 -6.64 -1.97 -8.31
CA GLU A 284 -5.76 -1.50 -9.37
C GLU A 284 -4.79 -0.44 -8.83
N VAL A 285 -3.83 -0.01 -9.65
CA VAL A 285 -2.91 1.07 -9.27
C VAL A 285 -3.70 2.35 -9.03
N GLN A 286 -3.51 2.95 -7.86
CA GLN A 286 -4.10 4.23 -7.49
C GLN A 286 -3.02 5.28 -7.33
N ILE A 287 -3.36 6.51 -7.71
CA ILE A 287 -2.47 7.66 -7.62
C ILE A 287 -3.25 8.74 -6.88
N PHE A 288 -2.69 9.24 -5.78
CA PHE A 288 -3.26 10.34 -5.01
C PHE A 288 -2.30 11.52 -5.07
N ILE A 289 -2.78 12.67 -5.53
CA ILE A 289 -1.94 13.84 -5.84
C ILE A 289 -2.21 14.94 -4.82
N GLY A 290 -1.15 15.42 -4.15
CA GLY A 290 -1.25 16.54 -3.20
C GLY A 290 -2.30 16.29 -2.12
N ALA A 291 -3.28 17.19 -2.01
CA ALA A 291 -4.36 17.12 -1.04
C ALA A 291 -5.21 15.84 -1.11
N GLU A 292 -5.29 15.18 -2.28
CA GLU A 292 -6.03 13.90 -2.41
C GLU A 292 -5.41 12.76 -1.60
N SER A 293 -4.11 12.87 -1.29
CA SER A 293 -3.38 11.87 -0.50
C SER A 293 -3.80 11.89 0.95
N GLU A 294 -4.33 13.00 1.49
CA GLU A 294 -4.66 13.17 2.91
C GLU A 294 -3.50 12.83 3.89
N PHE A 295 -2.28 12.67 3.37
CA PHE A 295 -1.13 12.07 4.04
C PHE A 295 -0.62 12.94 5.19
N ALA A 296 -0.61 14.25 4.96
CA ALA A 296 -0.28 15.27 5.94
C ALA A 296 -1.14 16.50 5.67
N THR A 297 -1.13 17.47 6.60
CA THR A 297 -1.67 18.82 6.32
C THR A 297 -0.83 19.59 5.30
N VAL A 298 0.22 18.98 4.73
CA VAL A 298 1.14 19.60 3.77
C VAL A 298 0.72 19.19 2.35
N PRO A 299 0.26 20.12 1.49
CA PRO A 299 -0.28 19.83 0.16
C PRO A 299 0.75 19.45 -0.93
N ASP A 300 1.96 19.01 -0.56
CA ASP A 300 3.07 18.78 -1.51
C ASP A 300 3.49 17.30 -1.61
N VAL A 301 2.62 16.37 -1.19
CA VAL A 301 2.89 14.92 -1.15
C VAL A 301 1.92 14.18 -2.06
N SER A 302 2.46 13.25 -2.85
CA SER A 302 1.70 12.34 -3.69
C SER A 302 2.03 10.89 -3.36
N VAL A 303 1.10 10.00 -3.64
CA VAL A 303 1.19 8.56 -3.38
C VAL A 303 0.85 7.79 -4.65
N VAL A 304 1.71 6.87 -5.08
CA VAL A 304 1.40 5.86 -6.10
C VAL A 304 1.38 4.52 -5.43
N ALA A 305 0.24 3.84 -5.43
CA ALA A 305 0.04 2.61 -4.70
C ALA A 305 -0.56 1.53 -5.58
N ALA A 306 -0.20 0.27 -5.31
CA ALA A 306 -0.77 -0.88 -5.98
C ALA A 306 -1.07 -1.99 -4.97
N PRO A 307 -2.19 -2.71 -5.13
CA PRO A 307 -2.51 -3.85 -4.30
C PRO A 307 -1.58 -5.02 -4.65
N TYR A 308 -1.19 -5.80 -3.65
CA TYR A 308 -0.56 -7.09 -3.84
C TYR A 308 -1.41 -8.18 -3.16
N GLY A 309 -1.32 -9.41 -3.64
CA GLY A 309 -2.21 -10.47 -3.18
C GLY A 309 -1.77 -11.86 -3.60
N ARG A 310 -2.69 -12.81 -3.42
CA ARG A 310 -2.53 -14.20 -3.86
C ARG A 310 -3.82 -14.66 -4.53
N GLY A 311 -3.70 -15.13 -5.78
CA GLY A 311 -4.87 -15.46 -6.59
C GLY A 311 -5.75 -14.23 -6.80
N ASP A 312 -7.01 -14.32 -6.39
CA ASP A 312 -8.01 -13.25 -6.41
C ASP A 312 -8.09 -12.46 -5.09
N ARG A 313 -7.32 -12.83 -4.07
CA ARG A 313 -7.35 -12.18 -2.75
C ARG A 313 -6.29 -11.11 -2.64
N VAL A 314 -6.71 -9.88 -2.38
CA VAL A 314 -5.79 -8.79 -2.03
C VAL A 314 -5.39 -8.92 -0.57
N LEU A 315 -4.08 -8.97 -0.33
CA LEU A 315 -3.50 -9.18 0.99
C LEU A 315 -3.03 -7.88 1.63
N GLY A 316 -2.55 -6.94 0.82
CA GLY A 316 -2.09 -5.64 1.28
C GLY A 316 -1.78 -4.71 0.13
N THR A 317 -1.11 -3.61 0.45
CA THR A 317 -0.78 -2.55 -0.51
C THR A 317 0.70 -2.21 -0.40
N LEU A 318 1.33 -1.96 -1.55
CA LEU A 318 2.62 -1.28 -1.60
C LEU A 318 2.48 0.07 -2.29
N ALA A 319 3.33 1.02 -1.95
CA ALA A 319 3.27 2.37 -2.44
C ALA A 319 4.65 3.03 -2.48
N VAL A 320 4.76 4.02 -3.35
CA VAL A 320 5.80 5.03 -3.32
C VAL A 320 5.15 6.35 -2.91
N VAL A 321 5.68 6.95 -1.85
CA VAL A 321 5.25 8.26 -1.33
C VAL A 321 6.36 9.25 -1.63
N GLY A 322 6.04 10.28 -2.41
CA GLY A 322 7.01 11.26 -2.91
C GLY A 322 6.44 12.67 -3.01
N PRO A 323 7.25 13.67 -3.40
CA PRO A 323 6.75 15.01 -3.68
C PRO A 323 5.79 15.00 -4.87
N THR A 324 4.89 15.99 -4.94
CA THR A 324 3.92 16.11 -6.05
C THR A 324 4.58 16.11 -7.44
N ARG A 325 5.83 16.59 -7.54
CA ARG A 325 6.64 16.58 -8.76
C ARG A 325 7.40 15.28 -9.05
N MET A 326 7.09 14.18 -8.39
CA MET A 326 7.75 12.90 -8.67
C MET A 326 7.58 12.47 -10.13
N ASN A 327 8.51 11.66 -10.63
CA ASN A 327 8.45 11.17 -12.01
C ASN A 327 7.41 10.04 -12.15
N TYR A 328 6.13 10.40 -12.29
CA TYR A 328 5.01 9.45 -12.44
C TYR A 328 5.24 8.43 -13.57
N ALA A 329 5.84 8.86 -14.69
CA ALA A 329 6.12 7.99 -15.84
C ALA A 329 7.03 6.80 -15.49
N ARG A 330 7.87 6.98 -14.46
CA ARG A 330 8.78 5.98 -13.92
C ARG A 330 8.21 5.25 -12.71
N VAL A 331 7.57 5.97 -11.80
CA VAL A 331 7.09 5.42 -10.51
C VAL A 331 5.89 4.50 -10.69
N ILE A 332 4.91 4.87 -11.52
CA ILE A 332 3.71 4.04 -11.77
C ILE A 332 4.07 2.62 -12.25
N PRO A 333 4.82 2.45 -13.36
CA PRO A 333 5.16 1.12 -13.84
C PRO A 333 6.10 0.35 -12.89
N LEU A 334 6.90 1.07 -12.08
CA LEU A 334 7.74 0.47 -11.05
C LEU A 334 6.91 -0.15 -9.93
N VAL A 335 5.95 0.60 -9.38
CA VAL A 335 5.02 0.15 -8.33
C VAL A 335 4.18 -1.02 -8.83
N ASP A 336 3.57 -0.90 -10.01
CA ASP A 336 2.76 -1.95 -10.62
C ASP A 336 3.54 -3.27 -10.81
N LEU A 337 4.74 -3.18 -11.40
CA LEU A 337 5.56 -4.38 -11.61
C LEU A 337 5.96 -5.01 -10.29
N THR A 338 6.36 -4.19 -9.32
CA THR A 338 6.76 -4.68 -7.99
C THR A 338 5.59 -5.43 -7.36
N ALA A 339 4.38 -4.85 -7.34
CA ALA A 339 3.20 -5.49 -6.74
C ALA A 339 2.90 -6.85 -7.37
N ARG A 340 3.00 -6.95 -8.71
CA ARG A 340 2.81 -8.23 -9.42
C ARG A 340 3.88 -9.27 -9.06
N GLN A 341 5.14 -8.88 -8.91
CA GLN A 341 6.22 -9.81 -8.56
C GLN A 341 6.15 -10.25 -7.09
N ILE A 342 5.78 -9.34 -6.18
CA ILE A 342 5.53 -9.69 -4.77
C ILE A 342 4.35 -10.65 -4.67
N SER A 343 3.28 -10.43 -5.44
CA SER A 343 2.13 -11.35 -5.47
C SER A 343 2.52 -12.76 -5.92
N ARG A 344 3.43 -12.87 -6.90
CA ARG A 344 3.98 -14.16 -7.34
C ARG A 344 4.88 -14.81 -6.28
N ALA A 345 5.74 -14.02 -5.63
CA ALA A 345 6.60 -14.50 -4.57
C ALA A 345 5.78 -15.04 -3.38
N LEU A 346 4.71 -14.35 -3.00
CA LEU A 346 3.79 -14.80 -1.95
C LEU A 346 3.13 -16.14 -2.30
N ALA A 347 2.71 -16.32 -3.56
CA ALA A 347 2.18 -17.61 -4.01
C ALA A 347 3.23 -18.73 -3.88
N ALA A 348 4.47 -18.48 -4.33
CA ALA A 348 5.56 -19.47 -4.26
C ALA A 348 5.97 -19.82 -2.82
N LEU A 349 6.04 -18.84 -1.92
CA LEU A 349 6.35 -19.05 -0.51
C LEU A 349 5.31 -19.93 0.19
N SER A 350 4.04 -19.85 -0.25
CA SER A 350 2.96 -20.66 0.32
C SER A 350 2.96 -22.13 -0.13
N GLU A 351 3.50 -22.42 -1.32
CA GLU A 351 3.57 -23.79 -1.87
C GLU A 351 4.79 -24.56 -1.35
N GLY A 352 5.85 -23.86 -0.91
CA GLY A 352 7.11 -24.44 -0.45
C GLY A 352 7.13 -24.92 1.01
N GLY A 353 6.03 -24.74 1.76
CA GLY A 353 5.88 -25.16 3.16
C GLY A 353 4.75 -26.17 3.36
#